data_AF-A0ABD3B2S4-F1
#
_entry.id   AF-A0ABD3B2S4-F1
#
_cell.length_a   1.000
_cell.length_b   1.000
_cell.length_c   1.000
_cell.angle_alpha   90.00
_cell.angle_beta   90.00
_cell.angle_gamma   90.00
#
_symmetry.space_group_name_H-M   'P 1'
#
loop_
_entity.id
_entity.type
_entity.pdbx_description
1 polymer ?
#
loop_
_entity_poly.entity_id
_entity_poly.type
_entity_poly.pdbx_seq_one_letter_code
_entity_poly.pdbx_strand_id
1 'polypeptide(L)'
;MVHEKKTRGRQKIDIVKIENEQNLQVTFCKRHSGLFKKASELCTLTGSEVALVVAYCFGSPSVNAIIDRFESQTPKSIDSSNLLLEAHRKINVQHLNNELTILQNHFETEKKRGKTLNQQRKVGETRHRWEAPIKELNLEQLEQFNLALLELQKNVKSELRKIIFEHSNQIGNLGQLNPYGIDLFGINAREISPSVFY
;
A
#
# COMPACT_ATOMS: atom_id res chain seq x y z
N MET A 1 -38.87 -15.67 -32.42
CA MET A 1 -37.90 -15.29 -31.35
C MET A 1 -38.63 -14.45 -30.32
N VAL A 2 -38.89 -15.01 -29.13
CA VAL A 2 -39.52 -14.26 -28.03
C VAL A 2 -38.47 -13.32 -27.44
N HIS A 3 -38.75 -12.02 -27.42
CA HIS A 3 -37.87 -11.04 -26.80
C HIS A 3 -38.06 -11.08 -25.28
N GLU A 4 -37.05 -11.55 -24.56
CA GLU A 4 -37.06 -11.57 -23.10
C GLU A 4 -36.83 -10.15 -22.56
N LYS A 5 -37.67 -9.72 -21.62
CA LYS A 5 -37.56 -8.39 -21.01
C LYS A 5 -36.37 -8.35 -20.07
N LYS A 6 -35.46 -7.40 -20.30
CA LYS A 6 -34.22 -7.20 -19.53
C LYS A 6 -34.46 -6.85 -18.04
N THR A 7 -35.61 -6.25 -17.69
CA THR A 7 -35.95 -5.93 -16.29
C THR A 7 -37.44 -6.10 -16.01
N ARG A 8 -37.77 -6.28 -14.73
CA ARG A 8 -39.15 -6.32 -14.23
C ARG A 8 -39.85 -4.95 -14.24
N GLY A 9 -39.13 -3.85 -14.49
CA GLY A 9 -39.70 -2.49 -14.48
C GLY A 9 -40.15 -2.02 -13.09
N ARG A 10 -40.97 -0.96 -13.03
CA ARG A 10 -41.52 -0.42 -11.79
C ARG A 10 -42.51 -1.43 -11.17
N GLN A 11 -42.22 -1.87 -9.95
CA GLN A 11 -43.08 -2.78 -9.20
C GLN A 11 -43.87 -2.01 -8.14
N LYS A 12 -45.09 -2.49 -7.84
CA LYS A 12 -45.88 -2.00 -6.72
C LYS A 12 -45.26 -2.52 -5.42
N ILE A 13 -45.20 -1.66 -4.41
CA ILE A 13 -44.74 -1.99 -3.05
C ILE A 13 -45.75 -1.45 -2.05
N ASP A 14 -45.84 -2.08 -0.90
CA ASP A 14 -46.72 -1.64 0.19
C ASP A 14 -46.20 -0.35 0.85
N ILE A 15 -47.11 0.45 1.40
CA ILE A 15 -46.78 1.70 2.11
C ILE A 15 -46.52 1.37 3.59
N VAL A 16 -45.46 0.61 3.83
CA VAL A 16 -44.94 0.25 5.16
C VAL A 16 -43.44 0.50 5.21
N LYS A 17 -42.82 0.42 6.40
CA LYS A 17 -41.37 0.54 6.54
C LYS A 17 -40.68 -0.57 5.74
N ILE A 18 -39.76 -0.19 4.84
CA ILE A 18 -38.95 -1.13 4.08
C ILE A 18 -37.89 -1.71 5.03
N GLU A 19 -37.91 -3.04 5.21
CA GLU A 19 -37.01 -3.72 6.15
C GLU A 19 -35.59 -3.85 5.61
N ASN A 20 -35.43 -4.11 4.31
CA ASN A 20 -34.12 -4.22 3.69
C ASN A 20 -33.46 -2.83 3.59
N GLU A 21 -32.33 -2.66 4.27
CA GLU A 21 -31.62 -1.38 4.39
C GLU A 21 -31.17 -0.81 3.04
N GLN A 22 -30.62 -1.63 2.14
CA GLN A 22 -30.19 -1.15 0.81
C GLN A 22 -31.38 -0.63 0.00
N ASN A 23 -32.49 -1.37 0.00
CA ASN A 23 -33.72 -0.96 -0.66
C ASN A 23 -34.33 0.28 -0.02
N LEU A 24 -34.24 0.41 1.31
CA LEU A 24 -34.67 1.60 2.05
C LEU A 24 -33.85 2.83 1.61
N GLN A 25 -32.53 2.74 1.59
CA GLN A 25 -31.64 3.83 1.16
C GLN A 25 -31.89 4.25 -0.30
N VAL A 26 -31.98 3.27 -1.21
CA VAL A 26 -32.27 3.54 -2.63
C VAL A 26 -33.64 4.17 -2.79
N THR A 27 -34.65 3.68 -2.07
CA THR A 27 -36.01 4.23 -2.13
C THR A 27 -36.06 5.63 -1.55
N PHE A 28 -35.37 5.88 -0.43
CA PHE A 28 -35.24 7.19 0.17
C PHE A 28 -34.65 8.19 -0.83
N CYS A 29 -33.49 7.90 -1.43
CA CYS A 29 -32.85 8.79 -2.40
C CYS A 29 -33.75 9.10 -3.61
N LYS A 30 -34.45 8.08 -4.15
CA LYS A 30 -35.37 8.26 -5.28
C LYS A 30 -36.60 9.08 -4.90
N ARG A 31 -37.23 8.78 -3.76
CA ARG A 31 -38.44 9.48 -3.29
C ARG A 31 -38.12 10.89 -2.84
N HIS A 32 -37.01 11.10 -2.14
CA HIS A 32 -36.49 12.41 -1.78
C HIS A 32 -36.37 13.28 -3.04
N SER A 33 -35.62 12.82 -4.04
CA SER A 33 -35.44 13.56 -5.30
C SER A 33 -36.77 13.83 -6.01
N GLY A 34 -37.66 12.83 -6.09
CA GLY A 34 -38.97 12.96 -6.71
C GLY A 34 -39.89 13.96 -5.98
N LEU A 35 -39.85 13.98 -4.65
CA LEU A 35 -40.67 14.86 -3.82
C LEU A 35 -40.24 16.31 -3.97
N PHE A 36 -38.94 16.59 -3.92
CA PHE A 36 -38.40 17.94 -4.16
C PHE A 36 -38.73 18.45 -5.56
N LYS A 37 -38.64 17.58 -6.58
CA LYS A 37 -39.04 17.94 -7.94
C LYS A 37 -40.52 18.32 -8.01
N LYS A 38 -41.40 17.56 -7.34
CA LYS A 38 -42.83 17.86 -7.30
C LYS A 38 -43.16 19.13 -6.53
N ALA A 39 -42.48 19.40 -5.42
CA ALA A 39 -42.64 20.66 -4.70
C ALA A 39 -42.21 21.85 -5.58
N SER A 40 -41.09 21.74 -6.29
CA SER A 40 -40.62 22.77 -7.23
C SER A 40 -41.58 23.00 -8.40
N GLU A 41 -42.10 21.92 -9.02
CA GLU A 41 -43.13 22.01 -10.06
C GLU A 41 -44.39 22.72 -9.53
N LEU A 42 -44.82 22.39 -8.31
CA LEU A 42 -46.00 23.01 -7.69
C LEU A 42 -45.79 24.52 -7.46
N CYS A 43 -44.69 24.91 -6.80
CA CYS A 43 -44.35 26.33 -6.60
C CYS A 43 -44.32 27.10 -7.91
N THR A 44 -43.79 26.49 -8.97
CA THR A 44 -43.67 27.14 -10.29
C THR A 44 -45.03 27.30 -10.97
N LEU A 45 -45.91 26.31 -10.88
CA LEU A 45 -47.20 26.32 -11.56
C LEU A 45 -48.24 27.20 -10.85
N THR A 46 -48.23 27.25 -9.52
CA THR A 46 -49.27 27.94 -8.74
C THR A 46 -48.80 29.22 -8.07
N GLY A 47 -47.48 29.49 -8.05
CA GLY A 47 -46.90 30.59 -7.31
C GLY A 47 -46.98 30.43 -5.78
N SER A 48 -47.27 29.22 -5.28
CA SER A 48 -47.42 28.96 -3.85
C SER A 48 -46.06 28.85 -3.15
N GLU A 49 -45.97 29.41 -1.95
CA GLU A 49 -44.83 29.22 -1.06
C GLU A 49 -44.89 27.84 -0.40
N VAL A 50 -43.84 27.01 -0.58
CA VAL A 50 -43.79 25.64 -0.04
C VAL A 50 -42.47 25.43 0.68
N ALA A 51 -42.55 24.91 1.91
CA ALA A 51 -41.41 24.44 2.67
C ALA A 51 -41.43 22.90 2.79
N LEU A 52 -40.30 22.26 2.51
CA LEU A 52 -40.11 20.81 2.67
C LEU A 52 -38.87 20.57 3.54
N VAL A 53 -39.05 19.85 4.64
CA VAL A 53 -37.96 19.54 5.58
C VAL A 53 -37.75 18.03 5.63
N VAL A 54 -36.55 17.59 5.25
CA VAL A 54 -36.08 16.22 5.43
C VAL A 54 -34.69 16.30 6.07
N ALA A 55 -34.58 15.88 7.34
CA ALA A 55 -33.38 16.11 8.13
C ALA A 55 -32.53 14.85 8.24
N TYR A 56 -31.26 14.96 7.84
CA TYR A 56 -30.16 14.12 8.33
C TYR A 56 -29.35 14.98 9.29
N CYS A 57 -29.51 14.73 10.58
CA CYS A 57 -28.83 15.51 11.60
C CYS A 57 -27.56 14.79 12.05
N PHE A 58 -26.43 15.49 11.99
CA PHE A 58 -25.22 15.12 12.70
C PHE A 58 -25.01 16.12 13.82
N GLY A 59 -24.76 15.61 15.03
CA GLY A 59 -24.47 16.42 16.20
C GLY A 59 -23.40 15.76 17.03
N SER A 60 -22.40 16.53 17.44
CA SER A 60 -21.42 16.12 18.43
C SER A 60 -21.60 17.01 19.67
N PRO A 61 -21.91 16.45 20.85
CA PRO A 61 -21.82 15.03 21.20
C PRO A 61 -23.02 14.17 20.74
N SER A 62 -24.19 14.75 20.51
CA SER A 62 -25.34 14.13 19.82
C SER A 62 -26.25 15.24 19.29
N VAL A 63 -27.14 14.92 18.35
CA VAL A 63 -28.13 15.88 17.83
C VAL A 63 -29.05 16.37 18.96
N ASN A 64 -29.53 15.46 19.81
CA ASN A 64 -30.39 15.79 20.94
C ASN A 64 -29.68 16.69 21.94
N ALA A 65 -28.41 16.44 22.26
CA ALA A 65 -27.65 17.30 23.17
C ALA A 65 -27.52 18.75 22.65
N ILE A 66 -27.45 18.92 21.32
CA ILE A 66 -27.44 20.25 20.69
C ILE A 66 -28.83 20.89 20.74
N ILE A 67 -29.89 20.12 20.46
CA ILE A 67 -31.28 20.57 20.56
C ILE A 67 -31.61 20.99 21.99
N ASP A 68 -31.32 20.15 22.98
CA ASP A 68 -31.56 20.41 24.40
C ASP A 68 -30.83 21.68 24.88
N ARG A 69 -29.59 21.91 24.41
CA ARG A 69 -28.83 23.14 24.69
C ARG A 69 -29.45 24.38 24.04
N PHE A 70 -30.01 24.23 22.85
CA PHE A 70 -30.65 25.33 22.13
C PHE A 70 -32.01 25.70 22.74
N GLU A 71 -32.82 24.69 23.09
CA GLU A 71 -34.12 24.88 23.74
C GLU A 71 -34.00 25.43 25.15
N SER A 72 -32.94 25.07 25.88
CA SER A 72 -32.82 25.45 27.29
C SER A 72 -32.51 26.93 27.54
N GLN A 73 -32.10 27.73 26.53
CA GLN A 73 -31.82 29.20 26.55
C GLN A 73 -31.23 29.83 27.83
N THR A 74 -30.73 29.02 28.76
CA THR A 74 -30.26 29.42 30.08
C THR A 74 -28.93 28.71 30.28
N PRO A 75 -27.87 29.41 30.69
CA PRO A 75 -26.62 28.77 31.03
C PRO A 75 -26.90 27.87 32.24
N LYS A 76 -27.00 26.56 32.00
CA LYS A 76 -26.99 25.57 33.09
C LYS A 76 -25.76 25.87 33.94
N SER A 77 -25.98 26.08 35.24
CA SER A 77 -24.93 26.19 36.27
C SER A 77 -23.82 25.20 35.93
N ILE A 78 -22.63 25.71 35.64
CA ILE A 78 -21.48 24.89 35.28
C ILE A 78 -21.07 24.13 36.53
N ASP A 79 -21.53 22.89 36.67
CA ASP A 79 -20.95 21.99 37.65
C ASP A 79 -19.48 21.80 37.27
N SER A 80 -18.57 22.22 38.15
CA SER A 80 -17.11 22.16 37.94
C SER A 80 -16.61 20.75 37.57
N SER A 81 -17.34 19.71 37.98
CA SER A 81 -17.10 18.31 37.62
C SER A 81 -17.37 18.02 36.13
N ASN A 82 -18.43 18.58 35.55
CA ASN A 82 -18.79 18.41 34.14
C ASN A 82 -17.77 19.12 33.23
N LEU A 83 -17.28 20.30 33.64
CA LEU A 83 -16.25 21.04 32.90
C LEU A 83 -14.93 20.27 32.84
N LEU A 84 -14.51 19.67 33.95
CA LEU A 84 -13.27 18.90 34.01
C LEU A 84 -13.35 17.61 33.18
N LEU A 85 -14.51 16.92 33.21
CA LEU A 85 -14.77 15.75 32.38
C LEU A 85 -14.78 16.10 30.88
N GLU A 86 -15.41 17.21 30.50
CA GLU A 86 -15.47 17.67 29.11
C GLU A 86 -14.09 18.11 28.60
N ALA A 87 -13.31 18.81 29.44
CA ALA A 87 -11.93 19.16 29.13
C ALA A 87 -11.06 17.91 28.92
N HIS A 88 -11.19 16.92 29.80
CA HIS A 88 -10.46 15.65 29.68
C HIS A 88 -10.85 14.89 28.39
N ARG A 89 -12.15 14.83 28.09
CA ARG A 89 -12.65 14.25 26.83
C ARG A 89 -12.06 14.97 25.60
N LYS A 90 -12.01 16.30 25.63
CA LYS A 90 -11.47 17.10 24.53
C LYS A 90 -9.97 16.85 24.32
N ILE A 91 -9.19 16.74 25.40
CA ILE A 91 -7.76 16.43 25.35
C ILE A 91 -7.54 15.04 24.73
N ASN A 92 -8.29 14.02 25.17
CA ASN A 92 -8.17 12.68 24.59
C ASN A 92 -8.50 12.64 23.09
N VAL A 93 -9.57 13.33 22.68
CA VAL A 93 -9.94 13.42 21.25
C VAL A 93 -8.85 14.13 20.44
N GLN A 94 -8.27 15.20 20.99
CA GLN A 94 -7.15 15.90 20.33
C GLN A 94 -5.92 15.01 20.21
N HIS A 95 -5.55 14.29 21.27
CA HIS A 95 -4.44 13.35 21.25
C HIS A 95 -4.64 12.27 20.17
N LEU A 96 -5.80 11.61 20.16
CA LEU A 96 -6.13 10.57 19.18
C LEU A 96 -6.12 11.11 17.75
N ASN A 97 -6.65 12.31 17.52
CA ASN A 97 -6.62 12.94 16.20
C ASN A 97 -5.19 13.24 15.73
N ASN A 98 -4.32 13.65 16.64
CA ASN A 98 -2.91 13.88 16.32
C ASN A 98 -2.22 12.56 15.95
N GLU A 99 -2.44 11.49 16.70
CA GLU A 99 -1.91 10.15 16.38
C GLU A 99 -2.42 9.64 15.02
N LEU A 100 -3.73 9.78 14.76
CA LEU A 100 -4.31 9.44 13.46
C LEU A 100 -3.67 10.24 12.31
N THR A 101 -3.41 11.52 12.53
CA THR A 101 -2.76 12.38 11.53
C THR A 101 -1.33 11.92 11.25
N ILE A 102 -0.56 11.58 12.29
CA ILE A 102 0.80 11.06 12.16
C ILE A 102 0.80 9.74 11.38
N LEU A 103 -0.06 8.79 11.77
CA LEU A 103 -0.18 7.49 11.11
C LEU A 103 -0.60 7.63 9.64
N GLN A 104 -1.54 8.52 9.35
CA GLN A 104 -2.00 8.77 7.99
C GLN A 104 -0.91 9.37 7.11
N ASN A 105 -0.13 10.31 7.65
CA ASN A 105 1.03 10.87 6.95
C ASN A 105 2.08 9.79 6.66
N HIS A 106 2.39 8.93 7.65
CA HIS A 106 3.33 7.83 7.48
C HIS A 106 2.87 6.83 6.41
N PHE A 107 1.58 6.48 6.42
CA PHE A 107 1.00 5.60 5.42
C PHE A 107 1.08 6.20 4.02
N GLU A 108 0.74 7.49 3.86
CA GLU A 108 0.84 8.17 2.57
C GLU A 108 2.29 8.31 2.10
N THR A 109 3.26 8.49 2.99
CA THR A 109 4.69 8.46 2.62
C THR A 109 5.13 7.09 2.13
N GLU A 110 4.75 6.00 2.82
CA GLU A 110 5.09 4.64 2.39
C GLU A 110 4.41 4.28 1.06
N LYS A 111 3.15 4.67 0.89
CA LYS A 111 2.41 4.48 -0.37
C LYS A 111 3.06 5.24 -1.52
N LYS A 112 3.54 6.47 -1.30
CA LYS A 112 4.32 7.23 -2.30
C LYS A 112 5.66 6.56 -2.58
N ARG A 113 6.37 6.09 -1.54
CA ARG A 113 7.65 5.37 -1.69
C ARG A 113 7.48 4.11 -2.54
N GLY A 114 6.44 3.32 -2.28
CA GLY A 114 6.12 2.14 -3.09
C GLY A 114 5.82 2.47 -4.55
N LYS A 115 5.09 3.57 -4.82
CA LYS A 115 4.86 4.03 -6.19
C LYS A 115 6.15 4.47 -6.90
N THR A 116 7.00 5.23 -6.22
CA THR A 116 8.30 5.67 -6.76
C THR A 116 9.20 4.49 -7.08
N LEU A 117 9.32 3.52 -6.16
CA LEU A 117 10.09 2.29 -6.38
C LEU A 117 9.55 1.47 -7.57
N ASN A 118 8.23 1.32 -7.67
CA ASN A 118 7.64 0.60 -8.80
C ASN A 118 7.84 1.35 -10.13
N GLN A 119 7.80 2.68 -10.12
CA GLN A 119 8.11 3.49 -11.31
C GLN A 119 9.60 3.38 -11.68
N GLN A 120 10.50 3.43 -10.70
CA GLN A 120 11.93 3.21 -10.91
C GLN A 120 12.22 1.81 -11.45
N ARG A 121 11.50 0.78 -10.99
CA ARG A 121 11.60 -0.58 -11.52
C ARG A 121 11.16 -0.65 -12.99
N LYS A 122 10.02 -0.05 -13.33
CA LYS A 122 9.52 0.03 -14.72
C LYS A 122 10.42 0.85 -15.64
N VAL A 123 11.01 1.94 -15.15
CA VAL A 123 12.00 2.74 -15.91
C VAL A 123 13.32 1.96 -16.00
N GLY A 124 13.67 1.22 -14.96
CA GLY A 124 14.80 0.31 -14.88
C GLY A 124 14.73 -0.85 -15.87
N GLU A 125 13.52 -1.32 -16.25
CA GLU A 125 13.34 -2.33 -17.31
C GLU A 125 13.92 -1.87 -18.67
N THR A 126 14.05 -0.56 -18.93
CA THR A 126 14.74 -0.04 -20.13
C THR A 126 16.26 0.09 -19.99
N ARG A 127 16.82 0.03 -18.77
CA ARG A 127 18.28 0.16 -18.51
C ARG A 127 18.96 -1.11 -17.99
N HIS A 128 18.25 -1.97 -17.29
CA HIS A 128 18.74 -3.23 -16.71
C HIS A 128 17.88 -4.38 -17.23
N ARG A 129 18.19 -4.84 -18.45
CA ARG A 129 17.57 -6.01 -19.10
C ARG A 129 17.62 -7.31 -18.27
N TRP A 130 18.41 -7.35 -17.20
CA TRP A 130 18.68 -8.52 -16.37
C TRP A 130 17.70 -8.71 -15.18
N GLU A 131 16.81 -7.76 -14.91
CA GLU A 131 15.86 -7.82 -13.78
C GLU A 131 14.47 -8.38 -14.15
N ALA A 132 14.20 -8.63 -15.44
CA ALA A 132 12.96 -9.25 -15.86
C ALA A 132 12.93 -10.74 -15.45
N PRO A 133 11.77 -11.28 -14.99
CA PRO A 133 11.63 -12.71 -14.74
C PRO A 133 12.02 -13.50 -16.00
N ILE A 134 12.84 -14.55 -15.87
CA ILE A 134 13.33 -15.35 -17.01
C ILE A 134 12.18 -15.86 -17.91
N LYS A 135 11.00 -16.08 -17.31
CA LYS A 135 9.78 -16.55 -17.99
C LYS A 135 9.13 -15.50 -18.89
N GLU A 136 9.50 -14.22 -18.76
CA GLU A 136 8.92 -13.09 -19.47
C GLU A 136 9.84 -12.56 -20.60
N LEU A 137 11.02 -13.18 -20.79
CA LEU A 137 11.97 -12.85 -21.85
C LEU A 137 11.61 -13.56 -23.16
N ASN A 138 11.71 -12.86 -24.28
CA ASN A 138 11.53 -13.48 -25.60
C ASN A 138 12.79 -14.29 -26.01
N LEU A 139 12.69 -15.12 -27.06
CA LEU A 139 13.78 -16.03 -27.47
C LEU A 139 15.09 -15.29 -27.76
N GLU A 140 15.01 -14.18 -28.50
CA GLU A 140 16.16 -13.37 -28.89
C GLU A 140 16.83 -12.68 -27.69
N GLN A 141 16.03 -12.23 -26.72
CA GLN A 141 16.53 -11.67 -25.47
C GLN A 141 17.18 -12.73 -24.58
N LEU A 142 16.62 -13.95 -24.55
CA LEU A 142 17.17 -15.06 -23.77
C LEU A 142 18.52 -15.54 -24.33
N GLU A 143 18.67 -15.53 -25.65
CA GLU A 143 19.94 -15.86 -26.32
C GLU A 143 21.02 -14.80 -26.04
N GLN A 144 20.68 -13.51 -26.15
CA GLN A 144 21.58 -12.41 -25.77
C GLN A 144 21.98 -12.46 -24.29
N PHE A 145 21.04 -12.84 -23.42
CA PHE A 145 21.28 -13.01 -21.99
C PHE A 145 22.27 -14.16 -21.71
N ASN A 146 22.10 -15.29 -22.40
CA ASN A 146 22.99 -16.44 -22.29
C ASN A 146 24.43 -16.12 -22.73
N LEU A 147 24.57 -15.39 -23.85
CA LEU A 147 25.89 -14.98 -24.36
C LEU A 147 26.64 -14.08 -23.36
N ALA A 148 25.97 -13.11 -22.75
CA ALA A 148 26.59 -12.24 -21.76
C ALA A 148 26.97 -12.99 -20.47
N LEU A 149 26.17 -13.97 -20.02
CA LEU A 149 26.52 -14.81 -18.88
C LEU A 149 27.78 -15.65 -19.17
N LEU A 150 27.90 -16.19 -20.38
CA LEU A 150 29.10 -16.92 -20.81
C LEU A 150 30.33 -16.02 -20.85
N GLU A 151 30.19 -14.79 -21.34
CA GLU A 151 31.27 -13.80 -21.37
C GLU A 151 31.71 -13.39 -19.95
N LEU A 152 30.75 -13.11 -19.06
CA LEU A 152 31.04 -12.82 -17.66
C LEU A 152 31.76 -14.00 -17.00
N GLN A 153 31.30 -15.23 -17.24
CA GLN A 153 31.94 -16.42 -16.71
C GLN A 153 33.39 -16.56 -17.21
N LYS A 154 33.64 -16.26 -18.49
CA LYS A 154 35.00 -16.25 -19.06
C LYS A 154 35.89 -15.19 -18.40
N ASN A 155 35.35 -13.99 -18.18
CA ASN A 155 36.06 -12.89 -17.55
C ASN A 155 36.41 -13.21 -16.09
N VAL A 156 35.45 -13.68 -15.30
CA VAL A 156 35.68 -14.13 -13.91
C VAL A 156 36.73 -15.24 -13.86
N LYS A 157 36.65 -16.23 -14.74
CA LYS A 157 37.67 -17.30 -14.84
C LYS A 157 39.05 -16.75 -15.22
N SER A 158 39.13 -15.73 -16.06
CA SER A 158 40.40 -15.09 -16.42
C SER A 158 41.00 -14.30 -15.27
N GLU A 159 40.19 -13.58 -14.49
CA GLU A 159 40.66 -12.87 -13.30
C GLU A 159 41.11 -13.85 -12.22
N LEU A 160 40.38 -14.95 -12.01
CA LEU A 160 40.85 -16.01 -11.10
C LEU A 160 42.20 -16.59 -11.54
N ARG A 161 42.41 -16.82 -12.84
CA ARG A 161 43.71 -17.28 -13.36
C ARG A 161 44.82 -16.26 -13.13
N LYS A 162 44.55 -14.96 -13.32
CA LYS A 162 45.53 -13.89 -13.05
C LYS A 162 45.89 -13.85 -11.56
N ILE A 163 44.90 -13.90 -10.68
CA ILE A 163 45.10 -13.91 -9.23
C ILE A 163 45.92 -15.14 -8.80
N ILE A 164 45.59 -16.33 -9.33
CA ILE A 164 46.35 -17.57 -9.05
C ILE A 164 47.80 -17.45 -9.57
N PHE A 165 48.00 -16.86 -10.74
CA PHE A 165 49.32 -16.63 -11.34
C PHE A 165 50.15 -15.61 -10.55
N GLU A 166 49.53 -14.54 -10.06
CA GLU A 166 50.17 -13.55 -9.20
C GLU A 166 50.56 -14.14 -7.85
N HIS A 167 49.69 -14.97 -7.24
CA HIS A 167 49.99 -15.66 -5.98
C HIS A 167 51.10 -16.72 -6.16
N SER A 168 51.18 -17.40 -7.31
CA SER A 168 52.26 -18.35 -7.60
C SER A 168 53.59 -17.68 -7.93
N ASN A 169 53.58 -16.51 -8.60
CA ASN A 169 54.78 -15.70 -8.78
C ASN A 169 55.28 -15.06 -7.48
N GLN A 170 54.41 -14.75 -6.51
CA GLN A 170 54.84 -14.31 -5.18
C GLN A 170 55.49 -15.44 -4.37
N ILE A 171 55.02 -16.69 -4.50
CA ILE A 171 55.66 -17.86 -3.87
C ILE A 171 57.00 -18.18 -4.56
N GLY A 172 57.11 -18.02 -5.89
CA GLY A 172 58.35 -18.21 -6.64
C GLY A 172 59.44 -17.16 -6.33
N ASN A 173 59.06 -15.94 -5.95
CA ASN A 173 60.00 -14.87 -5.57
C ASN A 173 60.53 -14.98 -4.14
N LEU A 174 59.99 -15.88 -3.31
CA LEU A 174 60.55 -16.24 -2.01
C LEU A 174 61.56 -17.40 -2.10
N GLY A 175 61.81 -17.93 -3.31
CA GLY A 175 62.73 -19.05 -3.56
C GLY A 175 64.22 -18.69 -3.67
N GLN A 176 64.61 -17.42 -3.45
CA GLN A 176 66.02 -17.03 -3.33
C GLN A 176 66.25 -16.26 -2.03
N LEU A 177 66.33 -17.01 -0.91
CA LEU A 177 67.20 -16.74 0.25
C LEU A 177 66.80 -17.69 1.41
N ASN A 178 67.36 -18.92 1.46
CA ASN A 178 68.10 -19.45 2.64
C ASN A 178 68.55 -20.92 2.42
N PRO A 179 69.75 -21.36 2.87
CA PRO A 179 70.31 -22.71 2.67
C PRO A 179 69.80 -23.81 3.63
N TYR A 180 68.75 -23.56 4.42
CA TYR A 180 68.30 -24.49 5.45
C TYR A 180 66.81 -24.82 5.21
N GLY A 181 66.55 -25.86 4.43
CA GLY A 181 65.24 -26.20 3.89
C GLY A 181 64.18 -26.52 4.96
N ILE A 182 63.25 -25.58 5.18
CA ILE A 182 62.01 -25.78 5.93
C ILE A 182 60.93 -24.85 5.35
N ASP A 183 59.78 -25.39 4.95
CA ASP A 183 58.63 -24.61 4.42
C ASP A 183 57.63 -24.19 5.53
N LEU A 184 56.95 -23.07 5.27
CA LEU A 184 56.15 -22.27 6.22
C LEU A 184 54.86 -22.93 6.77
N PHE A 185 54.53 -24.16 6.35
CA PHE A 185 53.40 -24.93 6.90
C PHE A 185 53.82 -26.02 7.89
N GLY A 186 55.11 -26.15 8.20
CA GLY A 186 55.56 -27.08 9.25
C GLY A 186 55.27 -28.56 8.95
N ILE A 187 55.11 -28.93 7.68
CA ILE A 187 54.97 -30.33 7.27
C ILE A 187 56.30 -30.79 6.68
N ASN A 188 56.94 -31.74 7.36
CA ASN A 188 58.17 -32.38 6.92
C ASN A 188 57.89 -33.24 5.68
N ALA A 189 58.52 -32.90 4.54
CA ALA A 189 58.36 -33.57 3.25
C ALA A 189 59.02 -34.98 3.20
N ARG A 190 58.94 -35.77 4.28
CA ARG A 190 59.46 -37.14 4.33
C ARG A 190 58.45 -38.21 4.71
N GLU A 191 57.19 -37.86 4.93
CA GLU A 191 56.14 -38.86 5.22
C GLU A 191 54.94 -38.70 4.30
N ILE A 192 55.10 -38.99 3.02
CA ILE A 192 53.98 -39.50 2.21
C ILE A 192 54.52 -40.63 1.33
N SER A 193 54.32 -41.86 1.79
CA SER A 193 54.48 -43.07 0.98
C SER A 193 53.35 -43.13 -0.07
N PRO A 194 53.63 -43.48 -1.34
CA PRO A 194 52.65 -43.44 -2.42
C PRO A 194 51.87 -44.75 -2.47
N SER A 195 50.76 -44.84 -1.75
CA SER A 195 49.73 -45.84 -2.03
C SER A 195 48.40 -45.40 -1.47
N VAL A 196 47.52 -44.86 -2.32
CA VAL A 196 46.10 -45.18 -2.46
C VAL A 196 45.52 -44.14 -3.42
N PHE A 197 45.59 -44.43 -4.72
CA PHE A 197 44.63 -43.98 -5.73
C PHE A 197 44.61 -45.03 -6.85
N TYR A 198 43.74 -46.02 -6.68
CA TYR A 198 42.91 -46.59 -7.74
C TYR A 198 41.46 -46.35 -7.31
#